data_AF-A0A946AMK3-F1
#
_entry.id   AF-A0A946AMK3-F1
#
_cell.length_a   1.000
_cell.length_b   1.000
_cell.length_c   1.000
_cell.angle_alpha   90.00
_cell.angle_beta   90.00
_cell.angle_gamma   90.00
#
_symmetry.space_group_name_H-M   'P 1'
#
loop_
_entity.id
_entity.type
_entity.pdbx_description
1 polymer ?
#
loop_
_entity_poly.entity_id
_entity_poly.type
_entity_poly.pdbx_seq_one_letter_code
_entity_poly.pdbx_strand_id
1 'polypeptide(L)'
;HFYQYAPAKFEYPIDRYTMEVKRQLDVLDRHLAINEYLCGDEYSIADVATWPWYGMVALGLAYDAAEFLDVKTYTHVIRWAEQIQARDAVKRGQMVNRTSGPPEAQLHERHDAADFSTNTEDKKADN
;
A
#
# COMPACT_ATOMS: atom_id res chain seq x y z
N HIS A 1 -7.73 -11.98 4.13
CA HIS A 1 -8.74 -13.00 3.75
C HIS A 1 -10.02 -12.86 4.56
N PHE A 2 -10.03 -13.19 5.87
CA PHE A 2 -11.25 -13.22 6.69
C PHE A 2 -12.03 -11.90 6.75
N TYR A 3 -11.33 -10.76 6.77
CA TYR A 3 -11.96 -9.44 6.75
C TYR A 3 -12.65 -9.12 5.41
N GLN A 4 -12.00 -9.36 4.26
CA GLN A 4 -12.47 -8.86 2.96
C GLN A 4 -13.09 -9.93 2.03
N TYR A 5 -12.49 -11.11 1.95
CA TYR A 5 -12.74 -12.07 0.87
C TYR A 5 -13.53 -13.31 1.29
N ALA A 6 -13.54 -13.64 2.58
CA ALA A 6 -14.30 -14.80 3.05
C ALA A 6 -15.81 -14.61 2.76
N PRO A 7 -16.53 -15.66 2.32
CA PRO A 7 -17.94 -15.55 1.91
C PRO A 7 -18.90 -15.25 3.07
N ALA A 8 -18.44 -15.43 4.31
CA ALA A 8 -19.15 -15.07 5.52
C ALA A 8 -18.18 -14.42 6.52
N LYS A 9 -18.74 -13.61 7.44
CA LYS A 9 -17.96 -13.01 8.53
C LYS A 9 -17.87 -13.97 9.69
N PHE A 10 -16.64 -14.30 10.08
CA PHE A 10 -16.34 -15.16 11.21
C PHE A 10 -15.61 -14.33 12.27
N GLU A 11 -16.27 -14.08 13.39
CA GLU A 11 -15.77 -13.20 14.46
C GLU A 11 -14.37 -13.63 14.95
N TYR A 12 -14.21 -14.89 15.38
CA TYR A 12 -12.94 -15.38 15.92
C TYR A 12 -11.72 -15.12 15.01
N PRO A 13 -11.69 -15.55 13.73
CA PRO A 13 -10.53 -15.28 12.89
C PRO A 13 -10.40 -13.79 12.54
N ILE A 14 -11.51 -13.05 12.39
CA ILE A 14 -11.43 -11.60 12.16
C ILE A 14 -10.71 -10.94 13.34
N ASP A 15 -11.15 -11.17 14.58
CA ASP A 15 -10.55 -10.57 15.76
C ASP A 15 -9.09 -11.00 15.92
N ARG A 16 -8.81 -12.29 15.77
CA ARG A 16 -7.45 -12.83 15.88
C ARG A 16 -6.47 -12.14 14.92
N TYR A 17 -6.82 -12.05 13.64
CA TYR A 17 -5.91 -11.46 12.65
C TYR A 17 -5.90 -9.94 12.72
N THR A 18 -7.00 -9.30 13.13
CA THR A 18 -7.06 -7.85 13.34
C THR A 18 -6.13 -7.43 14.47
N MET A 19 -6.16 -8.13 15.62
CA MET A 19 -5.25 -7.87 16.73
C MET A 19 -3.79 -7.99 16.31
N GLU A 20 -3.44 -9.01 15.51
CA GLU A 20 -2.07 -9.17 15.03
C GLU A 20 -1.66 -8.06 14.04
N VAL A 21 -2.55 -7.63 13.14
CA VAL A 21 -2.26 -6.50 12.23
C VAL A 21 -2.06 -5.21 13.03
N LYS A 22 -2.89 -4.94 14.05
CA LYS A 22 -2.70 -3.77 14.94
C LYS A 22 -1.38 -3.85 15.71
N ARG A 23 -0.96 -5.04 16.15
CA ARG A 23 0.35 -5.26 16.79
C ARG A 23 1.50 -4.99 15.82
N GLN A 24 1.38 -5.44 14.57
CA GLN A 24 2.39 -5.18 13.53
C GLN A 24 2.48 -3.68 13.24
N LEU A 25 1.35 -2.99 13.08
CA LEU A 25 1.30 -1.54 12.90
C LEU A 25 1.95 -0.80 14.09
N ASP A 26 1.68 -1.22 15.33
CA ASP A 26 2.33 -0.64 16.52
C ASP A 26 3.85 -0.84 16.52
N VAL A 27 4.33 -2.03 16.12
CA VAL A 27 5.77 -2.29 15.98
C VAL A 27 6.40 -1.37 14.92
N LEU A 28 5.77 -1.23 13.75
CA LEU A 28 6.25 -0.32 12.72
C LEU A 28 6.24 1.14 13.20
N ASP A 29 5.16 1.58 13.83
CA ASP A 29 4.99 2.97 14.26
C ASP A 29 6.06 3.38 15.28
N ARG A 30 6.32 2.51 16.27
CA ARG A 30 7.35 2.74 17.28
C ARG A 30 8.77 2.71 16.70
N HIS A 31 9.02 1.86 15.70
CA HIS A 31 10.29 1.84 14.99
C HIS A 31 10.51 3.12 14.17
N LEU A 32 9.49 3.52 13.41
CA LEU A 32 9.50 4.71 12.58
C LEU A 32 9.47 6.00 13.41
N ALA A 33 9.02 5.96 14.67
CA ALA A 33 9.10 7.13 15.57
C ALA A 33 10.53 7.67 15.71
N ILE A 34 11.54 6.80 15.60
CA ILE A 34 12.95 7.14 15.79
C ILE A 34 13.84 6.87 14.57
N ASN A 35 13.28 6.38 13.46
CA ASN A 35 14.00 6.17 12.20
C ASN A 35 13.26 6.84 11.04
N GLU A 36 13.97 7.31 10.03
CA GLU A 36 13.32 7.85 8.83
C GLU A 36 12.69 6.74 7.98
N TYR A 37 13.41 5.63 7.83
CA TYR A 37 13.04 4.43 7.08
C TYR A 37 13.26 3.17 7.92
N LEU A 38 12.92 2.00 7.37
CA LEU A 38 13.00 0.74 8.12
C LEU A 38 14.43 0.32 8.49
N CYS A 39 15.45 0.76 7.73
CA CYS A 39 16.85 0.42 7.97
C CYS A 39 17.71 1.64 8.38
N GLY A 40 17.11 2.67 8.97
CA GLY A 40 17.80 3.89 9.41
C GLY A 40 17.38 5.10 8.60
N ASP A 41 18.35 5.92 8.20
CA ASP A 41 18.08 7.21 7.54
C ASP A 41 17.97 7.10 6.01
N GLU A 42 18.26 5.93 5.44
CA GLU A 42 18.24 5.71 3.99
C GLU A 42 17.14 4.74 3.55
N TYR A 43 16.48 5.11 2.45
CA TYR A 43 15.47 4.27 1.78
C TYR A 43 16.10 2.98 1.24
N SER A 44 15.50 1.85 1.59
CA SER A 44 16.07 0.53 1.30
C SER A 44 15.05 -0.43 0.68
N ILE A 45 15.52 -1.62 0.29
CA ILE A 45 14.63 -2.70 -0.15
C ILE A 45 13.68 -3.18 0.95
N ALA A 46 13.98 -2.93 2.24
CA ALA A 46 13.06 -3.25 3.32
C ALA A 46 11.79 -2.38 3.22
N ASP A 47 11.94 -1.10 2.88
CA ASP A 47 10.84 -0.18 2.63
C ASP A 47 10.04 -0.60 1.39
N VAL A 48 10.75 -0.94 0.30
CA VAL A 48 10.13 -1.47 -0.94
C VAL A 48 9.28 -2.71 -0.66
N ALA A 49 9.77 -3.63 0.17
CA ALA A 49 9.07 -4.87 0.49
C ALA A 49 7.86 -4.67 1.41
N THR A 50 7.93 -3.68 2.30
CA THR A 50 6.96 -3.48 3.38
C THR A 50 5.85 -2.50 2.99
N TRP A 51 6.19 -1.46 2.23
CA TRP A 51 5.28 -0.37 1.89
C TRP A 51 4.04 -0.78 1.09
N PRO A 52 4.12 -1.68 0.09
CA PRO A 52 2.94 -2.13 -0.65
C PRO A 52 1.88 -2.81 0.23
N TRP A 53 2.24 -3.27 1.42
CA TRP A 53 1.33 -3.85 2.40
C TRP A 53 0.86 -2.81 3.42
N TYR A 54 1.77 -2.36 4.28
CA TYR A 54 1.41 -1.51 5.43
C TYR A 54 1.19 -0.06 5.03
N GLY A 55 1.98 0.45 4.08
CA GLY A 55 1.82 1.82 3.58
C GLY A 55 0.49 1.99 2.87
N MET A 56 0.13 1.05 1.99
CA MET A 56 -1.17 1.09 1.30
C MET A 56 -2.36 0.97 2.26
N VAL A 57 -2.29 0.13 3.30
CA VAL A 57 -3.34 0.07 4.35
C VAL A 57 -3.42 1.38 5.12
N ALA A 58 -2.28 1.94 5.55
CA ALA A 58 -2.23 3.20 6.30
C ALA A 58 -2.79 4.39 5.50
N LEU A 59 -2.58 4.41 4.18
CA LEU A 59 -3.13 5.40 3.26
C LEU A 59 -4.58 5.11 2.82
N GLY A 60 -5.21 4.04 3.32
CA GLY A 60 -6.58 3.66 2.94
C GLY A 60 -6.73 3.14 1.51
N LEU A 61 -5.64 2.72 0.87
CA LEU A 61 -5.60 2.23 -0.51
C LEU A 61 -5.85 0.72 -0.63
N ALA A 62 -6.00 0.02 0.50
CA ALA A 62 -6.17 -1.43 0.54
C ALA A 62 -7.30 -1.87 1.48
N TYR A 63 -8.11 -2.81 1.00
CA TYR A 63 -9.15 -3.55 1.72
C TYR A 63 -10.26 -2.73 2.39
N ASP A 64 -10.31 -1.40 2.22
CA ASP A 64 -11.24 -0.53 2.94
C ASP A 64 -11.21 -0.81 4.47
N ALA A 65 -10.00 -1.00 4.99
CA ALA A 65 -9.75 -1.43 6.38
C ALA A 65 -9.22 -0.31 7.27
N ALA A 66 -9.01 0.90 6.73
CA ALA A 66 -8.36 2.00 7.42
C ALA A 66 -9.11 2.42 8.70
N GLU A 67 -10.42 2.60 8.60
CA GLU A 67 -11.26 2.93 9.76
C GLU A 67 -11.28 1.80 10.79
N PHE A 68 -11.48 0.56 10.32
CA PHE A 68 -11.57 -0.63 11.17
C PHE A 68 -10.27 -0.90 11.96
N LEU A 69 -9.12 -0.64 11.35
CA LEU A 69 -7.80 -0.79 11.98
C LEU A 69 -7.38 0.43 12.79
N ASP A 70 -8.16 1.52 12.73
CA ASP A 70 -7.85 2.81 13.36
C ASP A 70 -6.48 3.37 12.91
N VAL A 71 -6.21 3.32 11.61
CA VAL A 71 -4.86 3.57 11.07
C VAL A 71 -4.35 4.99 11.35
N LYS A 72 -5.27 5.95 11.56
CA LYS A 72 -4.96 7.36 11.84
C LYS A 72 -4.16 7.55 13.13
N THR A 73 -4.18 6.56 14.04
CA THR A 73 -3.39 6.59 15.28
C THR A 73 -1.90 6.32 15.04
N TYR A 74 -1.53 5.63 13.96
CA TYR A 74 -0.14 5.29 13.62
C TYR A 74 0.50 6.42 12.80
N THR A 75 0.72 7.56 13.46
CA THR A 75 1.17 8.80 12.79
C THR A 75 2.54 8.67 12.11
N HIS A 76 3.45 7.85 12.66
CA HIS A 76 4.78 7.65 12.07
C HIS A 76 4.73 6.71 10.87
N VAL A 77 3.86 5.70 10.90
CA VAL A 77 3.56 4.87 9.72
C VAL A 77 2.97 5.71 8.60
N ILE A 78 2.02 6.61 8.90
CA ILE A 78 1.42 7.51 7.89
C ILE A 78 2.49 8.40 7.26
N ARG A 79 3.33 9.06 8.07
CA ARG A 79 4.43 9.91 7.55
C ARG A 79 5.37 9.13 6.63
N TRP A 80 5.80 7.94 7.03
CA TRP A 80 6.64 7.06 6.21
C TRP A 80 5.92 6.65 4.92
N ALA A 81 4.63 6.33 5.01
CA ALA A 81 3.83 5.90 3.87
C ALA A 81 3.66 7.03 2.83
N GLU A 82 3.34 8.25 3.27
CA GLU A 82 3.21 9.45 2.42
C GLU A 82 4.54 9.81 1.76
N GLN A 83 5.63 9.79 2.52
CA GLN A 83 6.98 10.06 2.02
C GLN A 83 7.38 9.11 0.88
N ILE A 84 7.09 7.81 1.02
CA ILE A 84 7.36 6.83 -0.04
C ILE A 84 6.38 6.98 -1.21
N GLN A 85 5.10 7.24 -0.96
CA GLN A 85 4.09 7.48 -2.00
C GLN A 85 4.46 8.65 -2.92
N ALA A 86 5.13 9.67 -2.38
CA ALA A 86 5.56 10.84 -3.12
C ALA A 86 6.61 10.52 -4.21
N ARG A 87 7.33 9.40 -4.11
CA ARG A 87 8.40 9.01 -5.04
C ARG A 87 7.83 8.61 -6.40
N ASP A 88 8.31 9.22 -7.47
CA ASP A 88 7.81 8.93 -8.82
C ASP A 88 8.04 7.47 -9.26
N ALA A 89 9.12 6.84 -8.79
CA ALA A 89 9.36 5.42 -9.04
C ALA A 89 8.30 4.52 -8.38
N VAL A 90 7.80 4.90 -7.19
CA VAL A 90 6.73 4.16 -6.50
C VAL A 90 5.42 4.35 -7.25
N LYS A 91 5.06 5.59 -7.59
CA LYS A 91 3.86 5.89 -8.39
C LYS A 91 3.83 5.08 -9.69
N ARG A 92 4.93 5.07 -10.45
CA ARG A 92 5.05 4.27 -11.68
C ARG A 92 5.01 2.77 -11.40
N GLY A 93 5.74 2.29 -10.39
CA GLY A 93 5.80 0.87 -10.05
C GLY A 93 4.43 0.30 -9.68
N GLN A 94 3.60 1.06 -8.98
CA GLN A 94 2.22 0.66 -8.62
C GLN A 94 1.29 0.46 -9.81
N MET A 95 1.60 1.02 -10.98
CA MET A 95 0.76 0.91 -12.17
C MET A 95 1.01 -0.40 -12.93
N VAL A 96 2.24 -0.92 -12.86
CA VAL A 96 2.68 -2.06 -13.66
C VAL A 96 1.94 -3.34 -13.24
N ASN A 97 1.40 -4.07 -14.22
CA ASN A 97 0.58 -5.28 -14.07
C ASN A 97 -0.69 -5.09 -13.23
N ARG A 98 -1.11 -3.84 -13.00
CA ARG A 98 -2.32 -3.53 -12.25
C ARG A 98 -3.53 -3.53 -13.17
N THR A 99 -4.53 -4.34 -12.84
CA THR A 99 -5.78 -4.52 -13.62
C THR A 99 -7.03 -4.03 -12.88
N SER A 100 -6.86 -3.15 -11.89
CA SER A 100 -7.96 -2.63 -11.07
C SER A 100 -7.67 -1.22 -10.54
N GLY A 101 -8.72 -0.47 -10.20
CA GLY A 101 -8.63 0.94 -9.78
C GLY A 101 -8.90 1.91 -10.93
N PRO A 102 -8.50 3.17 -10.84
CA PRO A 102 -8.66 4.15 -11.92
C PRO A 102 -7.89 3.73 -13.18
N PRO A 103 -8.45 3.83 -14.41
CA PRO A 103 -7.78 3.43 -15.65
C PRO A 103 -6.42 4.11 -15.88
N GLU A 104 -6.28 5.37 -15.49
CA GLU A 104 -5.04 6.15 -15.58
C GLU A 104 -3.92 5.63 -14.67
N ALA A 105 -4.26 4.81 -13.68
CA ALA A 105 -3.33 4.17 -12.76
C ALA A 105 -3.05 2.70 -13.14
N GLN A 106 -3.54 2.21 -14.27
CA GLN A 106 -3.38 0.83 -14.72
C GLN A 106 -2.46 0.76 -15.95
N LEU A 107 -1.40 -0.06 -15.85
CA LEU A 107 -0.53 -0.42 -16.95
C LEU A 107 -0.38 -1.95 -16.96
N HIS A 108 -1.21 -2.64 -17.75
CA HIS A 108 -1.28 -4.11 -17.75
C HIS A 108 0.06 -4.80 -18.05
N GLU A 109 0.86 -4.21 -18.95
CA GLU A 109 2.19 -4.71 -19.29
C GLU A 109 3.14 -3.52 -19.50
N ARG A 110 4.41 -3.71 -19.16
CA ARG A 110 5.48 -2.73 -19.40
C ARG A 110 6.61 -3.41 -20.15
N HIS A 111 6.88 -2.94 -21.36
CA HIS A 111 7.96 -3.37 -22.24
C HIS A 111 8.92 -2.22 -22.59
N ASP A 112 8.50 -0.96 -22.41
CA ASP A 112 9.31 0.25 -22.60
C ASP A 112 9.03 1.30 -21.51
N ALA A 113 9.87 2.33 -21.40
CA ALA A 113 9.59 3.48 -20.54
C ALA A 113 8.46 4.38 -21.09
N ALA A 114 8.30 4.46 -22.41
CA ALA A 114 7.25 5.25 -23.06
C ALA A 114 5.83 4.75 -22.73
N ASP A 115 5.69 3.49 -22.31
CA ASP A 115 4.40 2.86 -21.99
C ASP A 115 3.58 3.65 -20.96
N PHE A 116 4.22 4.31 -20.00
CA PHE A 116 3.52 5.14 -19.00
C PHE A 116 2.81 6.35 -19.62
N SER A 117 3.28 6.82 -20.78
CA SER A 117 2.70 7.96 -21.50
C SER A 117 1.72 7.55 -22.60
N THR A 118 1.77 6.33 -23.10
CA THR A 118 1.02 5.89 -24.29
C THR A 118 0.07 4.73 -24.04
N ASN A 119 0.35 3.87 -23.06
CA ASN A 119 -0.23 2.52 -22.96
C ASN A 119 -0.97 2.24 -21.63
N THR A 120 -1.19 3.26 -20.80
CA THR A 120 -2.08 3.15 -19.64
C THR A 120 -3.53 2.93 -20.10
N GLU A 121 -4.36 2.32 -19.27
CA GLU A 121 -5.67 1.82 -19.71
C GLU A 121 -6.65 2.94 -20.13
N ASP A 122 -6.54 4.14 -19.53
CA ASP A 122 -7.25 5.35 -19.97
C ASP A 122 -6.96 5.73 -21.43
N LYS A 123 -5.75 5.45 -21.92
CA LYS A 123 -5.30 5.82 -23.28
C LYS A 123 -5.61 4.78 -24.33
N LYS A 124 -5.99 3.57 -23.91
CA LYS A 124 -6.39 2.48 -24.82
C LYS A 124 -7.88 2.51 -25.13
N ALA A 125 -8.71 3.03 -24.22
CA ALA A 125 -10.15 3.12 -24.42
C ALA A 125 -10.56 4.05 -25.58
N ASP A 126 -9.65 4.91 -26.05
CA ASP A 126 -9.87 5.88 -27.13
C ASP A 126 -9.44 5.39 -28.53
N ASN A 127 -9.01 4.13 -28.67
CA ASN A 127 -8.66 3.49 -29.97
C ASN A 127 -9.59 2.31 -30.30
#